data_AF-A0A964YKF5-F1
#
_entry.id   AF-A0A964YKF5-F1
#
_cell.length_a   1.000
_cell.length_b   1.000
_cell.length_c   1.000
_cell.angle_alpha   90.00
_cell.angle_beta   90.00
_cell.angle_gamma   90.00
#
_symmetry.space_group_name_H-M   'P 1'
#
loop_
_entity.id
_entity.type
_entity.pdbx_description
1 polymer ?
#
loop_
_entity_poly.entity_id
_entity_poly.type
_entity_poly.pdbx_seq_one_letter_code
_entity_poly.pdbx_strand_id
1 'polypeptide(L)'
;MRTFKPILPIILSALLSACATVGVLTGGDRDVQAPLLIKSSPAHAATQVNTTKLVLTFDEYIELVNPTETFRLEPSDAKLSVTLSKKDAVIALKGSLKSNTTYSLCIDGGIKDVAEGNDSIYRIAFSTGPSLDSLRQRYRVGDAYTKKSMQGVSVGLFATDTSKKARYLAKSNQEGWASLDFLPRDSFFLKAFLDINKNGMIEPFEPQEQLPLPSIPSNDSLAFLLSVPRDIERSYAFKVKPPGLLLGHLPQEIDLEDLRLNGVQPRSIRIDRDSIMIPLELTESGPLTFSTPFDTLNLLYTEKDLKSPLKGEMLPSAMGNPVRVVWNGFLSNQIDMTKIRLTRQDSSSVVLDSAVVENNALLLYSRSWSRGKLKAVFGPGAVQTTMGKINGQQTAEFSYSGQEDLGVLMVKFPSTLGGQRVILEKEGKLIQSHYYLKGSNLMQDTYRNLPPGEYHIVVVEDLNGNGFWDAYRPITKELAEPVRRYTKVPKVRANWEIEVDLE
;
A
#
# COMPACT_ATOMS: atom_id res chain seq x y z
N MET A 1 -54.20 -86.07 -22.97
CA MET A 1 -53.09 -86.22 -23.94
C MET A 1 -52.78 -84.85 -24.53
N ARG A 2 -51.49 -84.46 -24.56
CA ARG A 2 -50.89 -83.19 -25.03
C ARG A 2 -51.04 -81.96 -24.12
N THR A 3 -50.12 -81.88 -23.17
CA THR A 3 -49.70 -80.68 -22.44
C THR A 3 -48.99 -79.71 -23.40
N PHE A 4 -49.58 -78.53 -23.64
CA PHE A 4 -48.93 -77.44 -24.37
C PHE A 4 -47.99 -76.67 -23.43
N LYS A 5 -46.73 -76.54 -23.83
CA LYS A 5 -45.67 -75.82 -23.12
C LYS A 5 -46.01 -74.33 -22.96
N PRO A 6 -45.71 -73.69 -21.82
CA PRO A 6 -45.95 -72.25 -21.62
C PRO A 6 -44.84 -71.44 -22.29
N ILE A 7 -44.95 -71.18 -23.59
CA ILE A 7 -43.99 -70.31 -24.32
C ILE A 7 -44.42 -68.83 -24.26
N LEU A 8 -45.68 -68.56 -23.92
CA LEU A 8 -46.25 -67.20 -23.88
C LEU A 8 -45.82 -66.31 -22.68
N PRO A 9 -45.59 -66.81 -21.45
CA PRO A 9 -45.20 -65.93 -20.34
C PRO A 9 -43.71 -65.55 -20.36
N ILE A 10 -42.87 -66.21 -21.17
CA ILE A 10 -41.43 -65.94 -21.27
C ILE A 10 -41.15 -64.78 -22.24
N ILE A 11 -41.93 -64.66 -23.33
CA ILE A 11 -41.78 -63.57 -24.31
C ILE A 11 -42.33 -62.25 -23.75
N LEU A 12 -43.37 -62.29 -22.91
CA LEU A 12 -43.91 -61.10 -22.25
C LEU A 12 -43.01 -60.58 -21.11
N SER A 13 -42.24 -61.47 -20.48
CA SER A 13 -41.23 -61.11 -19.46
C SER A 13 -39.99 -60.42 -20.06
N ALA A 14 -39.57 -60.82 -21.26
CA ALA A 14 -38.42 -60.24 -21.95
C ALA A 14 -38.66 -58.82 -22.51
N LEU A 15 -39.91 -58.41 -22.71
CA LEU A 15 -40.28 -57.05 -23.14
C LEU A 15 -40.31 -56.02 -21.99
N LEU A 16 -40.26 -56.47 -20.73
CA LEU A 16 -40.19 -55.60 -19.54
C LEU A 16 -38.75 -55.34 -19.08
N SER A 17 -37.75 -55.92 -19.76
CA SER A 17 -36.32 -55.77 -19.42
C SER A 17 -35.61 -54.66 -20.21
N ALA A 18 -36.32 -53.89 -21.03
CA ALA A 18 -35.78 -52.67 -21.64
C ALA A 18 -35.82 -51.51 -20.65
N CYS A 19 -35.06 -51.62 -19.55
CA CYS A 19 -34.72 -50.47 -18.74
C CYS A 19 -33.89 -49.52 -19.60
N ALA A 20 -34.48 -48.39 -20.01
CA ALA A 20 -33.72 -47.26 -20.51
C ALA A 20 -32.72 -46.84 -19.43
N THR A 21 -31.43 -46.92 -19.73
CA THR A 21 -30.39 -46.37 -18.87
C THR A 21 -30.60 -44.86 -18.80
N VAL A 22 -30.82 -44.34 -17.59
CA VAL A 22 -30.77 -42.90 -17.34
C VAL A 22 -29.30 -42.50 -17.47
N GLY A 23 -28.88 -42.12 -18.67
CA GLY A 23 -27.62 -41.43 -18.86
C GLY A 23 -27.67 -40.13 -18.06
N VAL A 24 -26.59 -39.83 -17.33
CA VAL A 24 -26.42 -38.48 -16.80
C VAL A 24 -26.40 -37.56 -18.01
N LEU A 25 -27.37 -36.65 -18.13
CA LEU A 25 -27.30 -35.57 -19.10
C LEU A 25 -26.06 -34.77 -18.74
N THR A 26 -24.95 -35.02 -19.43
CA THR A 26 -23.83 -34.06 -19.43
C THR A 26 -24.39 -32.83 -20.10
N GLY A 27 -24.50 -31.73 -19.35
CA GLY A 27 -24.86 -30.44 -19.91
C GLY A 27 -23.96 -30.12 -21.10
N GLY A 28 -24.49 -29.38 -22.07
CA GLY A 28 -23.69 -28.86 -23.16
C GLY A 28 -22.55 -27.98 -22.64
N ASP A 29 -21.64 -27.59 -23.52
CA ASP A 29 -20.56 -26.68 -23.16
C ASP A 29 -21.13 -25.43 -22.47
N ARG A 30 -20.50 -25.04 -21.37
CA ARG A 30 -20.88 -23.87 -20.58
C ARG A 30 -20.86 -22.64 -21.48
N ASP A 31 -21.92 -21.82 -21.44
CA ASP A 31 -21.92 -20.54 -22.13
C ASP A 31 -20.96 -19.56 -21.44
N VAL A 32 -20.15 -18.88 -22.24
CA VAL A 32 -19.15 -17.90 -21.82
C VAL A 32 -19.39 -16.52 -22.43
N GLN A 33 -20.46 -16.37 -23.23
CA GLN A 33 -20.80 -15.10 -23.87
C GLN A 33 -21.69 -14.28 -22.92
N ALA A 34 -21.45 -12.97 -22.91
CA ALA A 34 -22.27 -12.01 -22.18
C ALA A 34 -23.45 -11.53 -23.06
N PRO A 35 -24.54 -11.02 -22.46
CA PRO A 35 -25.72 -10.58 -23.20
C PRO A 35 -25.39 -9.56 -24.29
N LEU A 36 -25.89 -9.77 -25.51
CA LEU A 36 -25.65 -8.86 -26.61
C LEU A 36 -26.68 -7.72 -26.58
N LEU A 37 -26.19 -6.48 -26.61
CA LEU A 37 -27.06 -5.31 -26.75
C LEU A 37 -27.61 -5.22 -28.18
N ILE A 38 -28.90 -5.54 -28.36
CA ILE A 38 -29.57 -5.53 -29.67
C ILE A 38 -30.05 -4.13 -30.04
N LYS A 39 -30.57 -3.37 -29.07
CA LYS A 39 -31.14 -2.05 -29.33
C LYS A 39 -30.96 -1.12 -28.14
N SER A 40 -30.73 0.15 -28.42
CA SER A 40 -30.78 1.24 -27.45
C SER A 40 -31.76 2.32 -27.92
N SER A 41 -32.45 2.93 -26.97
CA SER A 41 -33.26 4.13 -27.17
C SER A 41 -32.92 5.12 -26.05
N PRO A 42 -32.26 6.26 -26.34
CA PRO A 42 -31.76 6.70 -27.64
C PRO A 42 -30.76 5.72 -28.25
N ALA A 43 -30.67 5.70 -29.58
CA ALA A 43 -29.66 4.91 -30.27
C ALA A 43 -28.25 5.45 -29.95
N HIS A 44 -27.24 4.58 -29.96
CA HIS A 44 -25.85 5.01 -29.89
C HIS A 44 -25.55 6.03 -31.00
N ALA A 45 -24.84 7.09 -30.65
CA ALA A 45 -24.53 8.27 -31.46
C ALA A 45 -25.74 9.09 -31.95
N ALA A 46 -26.93 8.94 -31.34
CA ALA A 46 -28.07 9.81 -31.64
C ALA A 46 -27.80 11.27 -31.26
N THR A 47 -28.33 12.21 -32.03
CA THR A 47 -28.28 13.66 -31.80
C THR A 47 -29.68 14.22 -31.59
N GLN A 48 -29.77 15.49 -31.16
CA GLN A 48 -31.04 16.18 -30.90
C GLN A 48 -31.96 15.40 -29.95
N VAL A 49 -31.36 14.66 -29.01
CA VAL A 49 -32.10 13.80 -28.09
C VAL A 49 -32.80 14.63 -27.03
N ASN A 50 -34.10 14.40 -26.88
CA ASN A 50 -34.88 14.85 -25.74
C ASN A 50 -35.56 13.63 -25.11
N THR A 51 -35.03 13.15 -23.98
CA THR A 51 -35.54 11.95 -23.29
C THR A 51 -35.48 12.09 -21.78
N THR A 52 -36.36 11.37 -21.09
CA THR A 52 -36.36 11.20 -19.63
C THR A 52 -35.95 9.78 -19.21
N LYS A 53 -35.69 8.88 -20.16
CA LYS A 53 -35.23 7.52 -19.89
C LYS A 53 -34.39 6.94 -21.04
N LEU A 54 -33.57 5.95 -20.71
CA LEU A 54 -32.92 5.07 -21.67
C LEU A 54 -33.52 3.67 -21.56
N VAL A 55 -33.64 2.99 -22.70
CA VAL A 55 -34.07 1.58 -22.77
C VAL A 55 -33.03 0.81 -23.56
N LEU A 56 -32.45 -0.21 -22.94
CA LEU A 56 -31.47 -1.10 -23.55
C LEU A 56 -32.07 -2.51 -23.64
N THR A 57 -32.22 -3.04 -24.85
CA THR A 57 -32.80 -4.34 -25.13
C THR A 57 -31.71 -5.35 -25.47
N PHE A 58 -31.71 -6.48 -24.77
CA PHE A 58 -30.75 -7.57 -24.97
C PHE A 58 -31.38 -8.75 -25.71
N ASP A 59 -30.55 -9.60 -26.30
CA ASP A 59 -30.96 -10.82 -26.98
C ASP A 59 -31.47 -11.92 -26.03
N GLU A 60 -31.07 -11.85 -24.76
CA GLU A 60 -31.46 -12.79 -23.71
C GLU A 60 -32.00 -12.12 -22.43
N TYR A 61 -32.43 -12.93 -21.47
CA TYR A 61 -32.85 -12.43 -20.16
C TYR A 61 -31.62 -12.05 -19.34
N ILE A 62 -31.70 -10.89 -18.68
CA ILE A 62 -30.58 -10.34 -17.93
C ILE A 62 -30.90 -10.17 -16.45
N GLU A 63 -29.86 -10.13 -15.64
CA GLU A 63 -29.88 -9.71 -14.24
C GLU A 63 -29.18 -8.34 -14.09
N LEU A 64 -29.71 -7.49 -13.21
CA LEU A 64 -29.13 -6.20 -12.86
C LEU A 64 -28.29 -6.31 -11.58
N VAL A 65 -27.00 -5.98 -11.65
CA VAL A 65 -26.08 -6.09 -10.52
C VAL A 65 -25.67 -4.72 -10.01
N ASN A 66 -25.98 -4.44 -8.74
CA ASN A 66 -25.67 -3.20 -8.02
C ASN A 66 -25.80 -1.92 -8.88
N PRO A 67 -26.98 -1.60 -9.45
CA PRO A 67 -27.08 -0.58 -10.49
C PRO A 67 -26.61 0.81 -10.08
N THR A 68 -26.70 1.13 -8.79
CA THR A 68 -26.19 2.39 -8.22
C THR A 68 -24.67 2.54 -8.37
N GLU A 69 -23.91 1.43 -8.35
CA GLU A 69 -22.44 1.42 -8.49
C GLU A 69 -21.98 1.21 -9.95
N THR A 70 -22.72 0.40 -10.70
CA THR A 70 -22.30 -0.14 -12.01
C THR A 70 -22.82 0.67 -13.20
N PHE A 71 -23.90 1.45 -13.05
CA PHE A 71 -24.44 2.32 -14.10
C PHE A 71 -24.05 3.77 -13.83
N ARG A 72 -23.44 4.43 -14.83
CA ARG A 72 -23.02 5.83 -14.72
C ARG A 72 -23.40 6.60 -15.98
N LEU A 73 -23.90 7.81 -15.78
CA LEU A 73 -24.14 8.78 -16.85
C LEU A 73 -23.06 9.86 -16.78
N GLU A 74 -22.41 10.12 -17.90
CA GLU A 74 -21.31 11.08 -18.03
C GLU A 74 -21.65 12.12 -19.11
N PRO A 75 -21.81 13.41 -18.79
CA PRO A 75 -21.67 13.99 -17.47
C PRO A 75 -22.81 13.61 -16.51
N SER A 76 -22.53 13.59 -15.20
CA SER A 76 -23.49 13.14 -14.18
C SER A 76 -24.55 14.18 -13.80
N ASP A 77 -25.18 14.83 -14.80
CA ASP A 77 -26.18 15.88 -14.59
C ASP A 77 -27.56 15.34 -14.17
N ALA A 78 -27.84 14.05 -14.39
CA ALA A 78 -29.06 13.37 -13.97
C ALA A 78 -28.75 12.13 -13.12
N LYS A 79 -29.60 11.86 -12.12
CA LYS A 79 -29.53 10.63 -11.31
C LYS A 79 -30.23 9.47 -12.04
N LEU A 80 -29.69 8.26 -11.90
CA LEU A 80 -30.24 7.07 -12.53
C LEU A 80 -31.16 6.30 -11.59
N SER A 81 -32.24 5.75 -12.12
CA SER A 81 -33.07 4.74 -11.47
C SER A 81 -33.26 3.61 -12.46
N VAL A 82 -32.65 2.46 -12.18
CA VAL A 82 -32.58 1.32 -13.11
C VAL A 82 -33.56 0.25 -12.68
N THR A 83 -34.38 -0.22 -13.62
CA THR A 83 -35.33 -1.32 -13.41
C THR A 83 -35.27 -2.29 -14.58
N LEU A 84 -35.60 -3.55 -14.32
CA LEU A 84 -35.67 -4.59 -15.33
C LEU A 84 -37.11 -4.74 -15.86
N SER A 85 -37.26 -4.90 -17.17
CA SER A 85 -38.54 -5.27 -17.80
C SER A 85 -38.31 -6.30 -18.90
N LYS A 86 -38.58 -7.59 -18.61
CA LYS A 86 -38.24 -8.72 -19.50
C LYS A 86 -36.74 -8.73 -19.84
N LYS A 87 -36.38 -8.48 -21.10
CA LYS A 87 -35.01 -8.39 -21.61
C LYS A 87 -34.49 -6.95 -21.69
N ASP A 88 -35.24 -5.99 -21.16
CA ASP A 88 -34.90 -4.57 -21.21
C ASP A 88 -34.37 -4.07 -19.87
N ALA A 89 -33.21 -3.42 -19.88
CA ALA A 89 -32.81 -2.51 -18.82
C ALA A 89 -33.43 -1.13 -19.09
N VAL A 90 -34.27 -0.66 -18.17
CA VAL A 90 -34.94 0.64 -18.24
C VAL A 90 -34.27 1.58 -17.23
N ILE A 91 -33.62 2.61 -17.74
CA ILE A 91 -32.86 3.59 -16.95
C ILE A 91 -33.62 4.91 -16.96
N ALA A 92 -34.37 5.20 -15.90
CA ALA A 92 -35.02 6.49 -15.75
C ALA A 92 -34.03 7.57 -15.30
N LEU A 93 -34.10 8.74 -15.93
CA LEU A 93 -33.31 9.92 -15.62
C LEU A 93 -34.09 10.83 -14.67
N LYS A 94 -33.59 11.02 -13.46
CA LYS A 94 -34.12 11.96 -12.48
C LYS A 94 -33.31 13.26 -12.53
N GLY A 95 -33.92 14.32 -13.04
CA GLY A 95 -33.28 15.61 -13.30
C GLY A 95 -33.49 16.04 -14.75
N SER A 96 -32.72 17.03 -15.22
CA SER A 96 -32.76 17.51 -16.59
C SER A 96 -31.39 17.42 -17.24
N LEU A 97 -31.35 16.97 -18.49
CA LEU A 97 -30.15 17.01 -19.30
C LEU A 97 -29.90 18.44 -19.76
N LYS A 98 -28.63 18.85 -19.82
CA LYS A 98 -28.22 20.15 -20.35
C LYS A 98 -28.32 20.14 -21.87
N SER A 99 -28.65 21.29 -22.45
CA SER A 99 -28.64 21.50 -23.90
C SER A 99 -27.23 21.40 -24.48
N ASN A 100 -27.10 21.01 -25.75
CA ASN A 100 -25.82 20.93 -26.47
C ASN A 100 -24.73 20.15 -25.70
N THR A 101 -25.11 19.04 -25.08
CA THR A 101 -24.22 18.24 -24.25
C THR A 101 -24.25 16.78 -24.70
N THR A 102 -23.06 16.19 -24.84
CA THR A 102 -22.93 14.75 -25.07
C THR A 102 -22.98 14.01 -23.76
N TYR A 103 -23.84 12.99 -23.70
CA TYR A 103 -24.01 12.09 -22.57
C TYR A 103 -23.60 10.68 -22.98
N SER A 104 -22.83 10.02 -22.13
CA SER A 104 -22.45 8.61 -22.23
C SER A 104 -22.99 7.84 -21.03
N LEU A 105 -23.87 6.87 -21.28
CA LEU A 105 -24.22 5.85 -20.31
C LEU A 105 -23.16 4.74 -20.36
N CYS A 106 -22.40 4.59 -19.29
CA CYS A 106 -21.41 3.55 -19.09
C CYS A 106 -21.94 2.52 -18.08
N ILE A 107 -21.92 1.25 -18.45
CA ILE A 107 -22.34 0.12 -17.61
C ILE A 107 -21.17 -0.86 -17.54
N ASP A 108 -20.65 -1.10 -16.34
CA ASP A 108 -19.46 -1.93 -16.11
C ASP A 108 -19.80 -3.00 -15.06
N GLY A 109 -19.96 -4.25 -15.51
CA GLY A 109 -20.37 -5.39 -14.66
C GLY A 109 -21.80 -5.29 -14.11
N GLY A 110 -22.62 -4.37 -14.61
CA GLY A 110 -23.97 -4.10 -14.11
C GLY A 110 -25.08 -4.94 -14.74
N ILE A 111 -24.77 -5.65 -15.83
CA ILE A 111 -25.70 -6.48 -16.57
C ILE A 111 -25.05 -7.83 -16.78
N LYS A 112 -25.76 -8.89 -16.37
CA LYS A 112 -25.34 -10.29 -16.52
C LYS A 112 -26.41 -11.10 -17.22
N ASP A 113 -26.02 -12.18 -17.89
CA ASP A 113 -27.02 -13.19 -18.25
C ASP A 113 -27.52 -13.94 -17.00
N VAL A 114 -28.73 -14.50 -17.09
CA VAL A 114 -29.38 -15.20 -15.97
C VAL A 114 -28.88 -16.64 -15.81
N ALA A 115 -28.29 -17.25 -16.84
CA ALA A 115 -27.95 -18.67 -16.87
C ALA A 115 -26.57 -18.95 -16.24
N GLU A 116 -25.53 -18.28 -16.72
CA GLU A 116 -24.12 -18.51 -16.40
C GLU A 116 -23.43 -17.30 -15.73
N GLY A 117 -24.08 -16.13 -15.75
CA GLY A 117 -23.64 -14.93 -15.03
C GLY A 117 -22.46 -14.19 -15.68
N ASN A 118 -22.28 -14.38 -16.99
CA ASN A 118 -21.34 -13.67 -17.84
C ASN A 118 -21.74 -12.19 -17.96
N ASP A 119 -20.75 -11.30 -17.94
CA ASP A 119 -20.94 -9.85 -17.98
C ASP A 119 -20.02 -9.16 -19.01
N SER A 120 -20.33 -7.90 -19.29
CA SER A 120 -19.55 -7.07 -20.21
C SER A 120 -19.63 -5.58 -19.84
N ILE A 121 -18.93 -4.77 -20.63
CA ILE A 121 -18.97 -3.31 -20.55
C ILE A 121 -19.84 -2.78 -21.70
N TYR A 122 -20.89 -2.04 -21.36
CA TYR A 122 -21.78 -1.41 -22.34
C TYR A 122 -21.63 0.10 -22.31
N ARG A 123 -21.63 0.73 -23.49
CA ARG A 123 -21.53 2.19 -23.62
C ARG A 123 -22.48 2.75 -24.68
N ILE A 124 -23.31 3.71 -24.29
CA ILE A 124 -24.23 4.41 -25.18
C ILE A 124 -24.01 5.91 -25.07
N ALA A 125 -23.45 6.50 -26.13
CA ALA A 125 -23.26 7.93 -26.26
C ALA A 125 -24.40 8.55 -27.07
N PHE A 126 -24.88 9.73 -26.68
CA PHE A 126 -25.88 10.50 -27.41
C PHE A 126 -25.74 11.99 -27.08
N SER A 127 -26.28 12.87 -27.92
CA SER A 127 -26.21 14.32 -27.71
C SER A 127 -27.59 14.95 -27.67
N THR A 128 -27.77 15.90 -26.74
CA THR A 128 -28.94 16.80 -26.73
C THR A 128 -28.83 17.93 -27.76
N GLY A 129 -27.66 18.08 -28.39
CA GLY A 129 -27.40 19.05 -29.46
C GLY A 129 -27.25 18.40 -30.84
N PRO A 130 -26.80 19.17 -31.84
CA PRO A 130 -26.69 18.70 -33.23
C PRO A 130 -25.53 17.74 -33.49
N SER A 131 -24.54 17.66 -32.59
CA SER A 131 -23.32 16.87 -32.75
C SER A 131 -22.88 16.23 -31.44
N LEU A 132 -22.08 15.16 -31.53
CA LEU A 132 -21.36 14.62 -30.38
C LEU A 132 -20.03 15.32 -30.20
N ASP A 133 -19.63 15.46 -28.95
CA ASP A 133 -18.28 15.79 -28.54
C ASP A 133 -17.33 14.65 -28.95
N SER A 134 -16.10 15.01 -29.34
CA SER A 134 -15.20 14.07 -30.01
C SER A 134 -13.86 13.86 -29.32
N LEU A 135 -13.56 14.62 -28.26
CA LEU A 135 -12.27 14.47 -27.58
C LEU A 135 -12.24 13.22 -26.72
N ARG A 136 -11.05 12.64 -26.61
CA ARG A 136 -10.73 11.49 -25.78
C ARG A 136 -9.54 11.87 -24.91
N GLN A 137 -9.46 11.31 -23.72
CA GLN A 137 -8.26 11.41 -22.90
C GLN A 137 -7.99 10.07 -22.23
N ARG A 138 -6.76 9.58 -22.38
CA ARG A 138 -6.31 8.35 -21.73
C ARG A 138 -5.42 8.68 -20.55
N TYR A 139 -5.47 7.83 -19.54
CA TYR A 139 -4.68 7.94 -18.34
C TYR A 139 -4.08 6.59 -17.97
N ARG A 140 -2.83 6.63 -17.54
CA ARG A 140 -2.19 5.51 -16.86
C ARG A 140 -2.06 5.86 -15.38
N VAL A 141 -2.63 5.04 -14.52
CA VAL A 141 -2.58 5.20 -13.07
C VAL A 141 -1.63 4.19 -12.45
N GLY A 142 -0.87 4.63 -11.45
CA GLY A 142 -0.02 3.78 -10.65
C GLY A 142 0.19 4.34 -9.25
N ASP A 143 0.83 3.56 -8.40
CA ASP A 143 1.21 3.97 -7.07
C ASP A 143 2.53 4.78 -7.12
N ALA A 144 2.59 5.90 -6.42
CA ALA A 144 3.70 6.84 -6.51
C ALA A 144 5.01 6.29 -5.95
N TYR A 145 4.96 5.40 -4.95
CA TYR A 145 6.17 4.85 -4.34
C TYR A 145 6.62 3.55 -5.02
N THR A 146 5.70 2.60 -5.17
CA THR A 146 5.95 1.25 -5.71
C THR A 146 5.95 1.20 -7.23
N LYS A 147 5.42 2.22 -7.91
CA LYS A 147 5.25 2.31 -9.38
C LYS A 147 4.41 1.21 -10.00
N LYS A 148 3.70 0.42 -9.19
CA LYS A 148 2.78 -0.62 -9.68
C LYS A 148 1.53 0.02 -10.26
N SER A 149 1.03 -0.54 -11.36
CA SER A 149 -0.28 -0.18 -11.91
C SER A 149 -1.38 -0.37 -10.86
N MET A 150 -2.35 0.54 -10.84
CA MET A 150 -3.47 0.48 -9.89
C MET A 150 -4.79 0.25 -10.61
N GLN A 151 -5.54 -0.78 -10.22
CA GLN A 151 -6.88 -1.07 -10.71
C GLN A 151 -7.95 -0.31 -9.91
N GLY A 152 -9.04 0.06 -10.57
CA GLY A 152 -10.24 0.60 -9.91
C GLY A 152 -10.10 2.06 -9.48
N VAL A 153 -9.01 2.73 -9.83
CA VAL A 153 -8.80 4.16 -9.57
C VAL A 153 -9.78 4.95 -10.42
N SER A 154 -10.51 5.85 -9.78
CA SER A 154 -11.39 6.80 -10.44
C SER A 154 -10.56 7.97 -10.96
N VAL A 155 -10.53 8.16 -12.28
CA VAL A 155 -9.91 9.31 -12.94
C VAL A 155 -11.01 10.22 -13.48
N GLY A 156 -11.02 11.46 -13.01
CA GLY A 156 -12.12 12.37 -13.25
C GLY A 156 -11.72 13.76 -13.74
N LEU A 157 -12.65 14.38 -14.46
CA LEU A 157 -12.61 15.78 -14.85
C LEU A 157 -13.55 16.57 -13.96
N PHE A 158 -13.04 17.62 -13.33
CA PHE A 158 -13.72 18.42 -12.32
C PHE A 158 -13.90 19.85 -12.80
N ALA A 159 -15.04 20.46 -12.45
CA ALA A 159 -15.34 21.84 -12.83
C ALA A 159 -14.43 22.85 -12.11
N THR A 160 -14.06 22.57 -10.85
CA THR A 160 -13.15 23.40 -10.05
C THR A 160 -12.12 22.54 -9.33
N ASP A 161 -11.05 23.18 -8.86
CA ASP A 161 -10.01 22.60 -8.01
C ASP A 161 -10.55 22.06 -6.67
N THR A 162 -11.62 22.65 -6.14
CA THR A 162 -12.28 22.27 -4.87
C THR A 162 -13.41 21.26 -5.04
N SER A 163 -13.86 20.99 -6.26
CA SER A 163 -14.95 20.04 -6.52
C SER A 163 -14.56 18.64 -6.03
N LYS A 164 -15.42 18.02 -5.19
CA LYS A 164 -15.22 16.64 -4.71
C LYS A 164 -15.82 15.57 -5.62
N LYS A 165 -16.81 15.95 -6.44
CA LYS A 165 -17.48 15.06 -7.39
C LYS A 165 -17.05 15.41 -8.81
N ALA A 166 -16.69 14.39 -9.58
CA ALA A 166 -16.29 14.54 -10.97
C ALA A 166 -17.49 14.81 -11.88
N ARG A 167 -17.27 15.57 -12.95
CA ARG A 167 -18.24 15.75 -14.04
C ARG A 167 -18.18 14.58 -15.02
N TYR A 168 -16.98 14.13 -15.37
CA TYR A 168 -16.69 12.94 -16.17
C TYR A 168 -15.80 12.01 -15.35
N LEU A 169 -16.02 10.69 -15.42
CA LEU A 169 -15.34 9.75 -14.52
C LEU A 169 -15.13 8.39 -15.18
N ALA A 170 -13.88 7.97 -15.32
CA ALA A 170 -13.52 6.62 -15.74
C ALA A 170 -12.87 5.86 -14.57
N LYS A 171 -12.97 4.53 -14.59
CA LYS A 171 -12.21 3.67 -13.67
C LYS A 171 -11.07 3.00 -14.42
N SER A 172 -9.95 2.81 -13.75
CA SER A 172 -8.82 2.11 -14.32
C SER A 172 -9.01 0.59 -14.34
N ASN A 173 -8.52 -0.06 -15.40
CA ASN A 173 -8.49 -1.53 -15.51
C ASN A 173 -7.31 -2.15 -14.73
N GLN A 174 -7.13 -3.46 -14.82
CA GLN A 174 -6.05 -4.20 -14.14
C GLN A 174 -4.63 -3.70 -14.49
N GLU A 175 -4.44 -3.18 -15.70
CA GLU A 175 -3.16 -2.63 -16.15
C GLU A 175 -2.96 -1.16 -15.75
N GLY A 176 -3.96 -0.55 -15.11
CA GLY A 176 -3.95 0.86 -14.72
C GLY A 176 -4.37 1.81 -15.82
N TRP A 177 -5.05 1.37 -16.88
CA TRP A 177 -5.55 2.25 -17.93
C TRP A 177 -6.98 2.73 -17.65
N ALA A 178 -7.21 4.03 -17.74
CA ALA A 178 -8.53 4.64 -17.74
C ALA A 178 -8.71 5.51 -18.99
N SER A 179 -9.91 5.54 -19.56
CA SER A 179 -10.22 6.31 -20.77
C SER A 179 -11.54 7.06 -20.61
N LEU A 180 -11.49 8.36 -20.86
CA LEU A 180 -12.66 9.22 -21.00
C LEU A 180 -12.89 9.53 -22.47
N ASP A 181 -14.10 9.30 -22.94
CA ASP A 181 -14.52 9.44 -24.33
C ASP A 181 -15.64 10.47 -24.46
N PHE A 182 -15.83 11.00 -25.67
CA PHE A 182 -16.89 11.97 -25.98
C PHE A 182 -16.83 13.23 -25.10
N LEU A 183 -15.61 13.76 -24.92
CA LEU A 183 -15.35 14.93 -24.10
C LEU A 183 -15.46 16.23 -24.90
N PRO A 184 -16.07 17.29 -24.32
CA PRO A 184 -16.12 18.58 -24.94
C PRO A 184 -14.74 19.25 -24.95
N ARG A 185 -14.54 20.18 -25.88
CA ARG A 185 -13.38 21.08 -25.87
C ARG A 185 -13.58 22.16 -24.82
N ASP A 186 -13.29 21.82 -23.57
CA ASP A 186 -13.41 22.69 -22.41
C ASP A 186 -12.24 22.42 -21.43
N SER A 187 -12.04 23.32 -20.47
CA SER A 187 -10.98 23.23 -19.47
C SER A 187 -11.51 22.57 -18.19
N PHE A 188 -10.77 21.58 -17.68
CA PHE A 188 -11.14 20.85 -16.47
C PHE A 188 -9.96 20.67 -15.53
N PHE A 189 -10.23 20.59 -14.24
CA PHE A 189 -9.26 20.10 -13.26
C PHE A 189 -9.23 18.57 -13.29
N LEU A 190 -8.04 17.99 -13.30
CA LEU A 190 -7.84 16.55 -13.45
C LEU A 190 -7.42 15.98 -12.11
N LYS A 191 -8.15 14.95 -11.66
CA LYS A 191 -7.87 14.28 -10.39
C LYS A 191 -8.03 12.79 -10.55
N ALA A 192 -7.22 12.05 -9.84
CA ALA A 192 -7.34 10.61 -9.70
C ALA A 192 -7.41 10.26 -8.22
N PHE A 193 -8.30 9.32 -7.87
CA PHE A 193 -8.49 8.87 -6.49
C PHE A 193 -8.99 7.44 -6.45
N LEU A 194 -8.56 6.69 -5.44
CA LEU A 194 -9.10 5.37 -5.14
C LEU A 194 -10.23 5.52 -4.12
N ASP A 195 -11.47 5.39 -4.60
CA ASP A 195 -12.69 5.52 -3.79
C ASP A 195 -12.93 4.24 -2.95
N ILE A 196 -12.40 4.21 -1.73
CA ILE A 196 -12.44 3.03 -0.86
C ILE A 196 -13.84 2.86 -0.27
N ASN A 197 -14.47 3.96 0.15
CA ASN A 197 -15.81 3.94 0.75
C ASN A 197 -16.96 3.86 -0.27
N LYS A 198 -16.64 3.94 -1.57
CA LYS A 198 -17.55 3.85 -2.72
C LYS A 198 -18.61 4.95 -2.77
N ASN A 199 -18.32 6.14 -2.24
CA ASN A 199 -19.26 7.27 -2.24
C ASN A 199 -19.14 8.14 -3.50
N GLY A 200 -18.18 7.85 -4.38
CA GLY A 200 -17.92 8.58 -5.63
C GLY A 200 -17.28 9.96 -5.43
N MET A 201 -16.70 10.23 -4.26
CA MET A 201 -16.08 11.49 -3.89
C MET A 201 -14.62 11.31 -3.52
N ILE A 202 -13.83 12.37 -3.71
CA ILE A 202 -12.44 12.41 -3.23
C ILE A 202 -12.43 12.66 -1.73
N GLU A 203 -11.74 11.79 -0.99
CA GLU A 203 -11.52 11.90 0.45
C GLU A 203 -10.06 12.22 0.81
N PRO A 204 -9.78 12.99 1.88
CA PRO A 204 -8.43 13.46 2.20
C PRO A 204 -7.38 12.38 2.49
N PHE A 205 -7.80 11.20 2.95
CA PHE A 205 -6.89 10.12 3.40
C PHE A 205 -6.96 8.88 2.51
N GLU A 206 -7.56 9.00 1.33
CA GLU A 206 -7.55 7.96 0.31
C GLU A 206 -6.42 8.23 -0.69
N PRO A 207 -5.85 7.18 -1.34
CA PRO A 207 -4.86 7.35 -2.40
C PRO A 207 -5.39 8.31 -3.46
N GLN A 208 -4.64 9.37 -3.74
CA GLN A 208 -5.08 10.40 -4.69
C GLN A 208 -3.92 11.19 -5.27
N GLU A 209 -4.20 11.90 -6.35
CA GLU A 209 -3.36 12.93 -6.94
C GLU A 209 -4.24 13.91 -7.73
N GLN A 210 -3.84 15.19 -7.78
CA GLN A 210 -4.46 16.19 -8.63
C GLN A 210 -3.38 16.95 -9.38
N LEU A 211 -3.58 17.13 -10.69
CA LEU A 211 -2.71 18.01 -11.47
C LEU A 211 -3.00 19.48 -11.09
N PRO A 212 -1.96 20.31 -10.95
CA PRO A 212 -2.08 21.64 -10.34
C PRO A 212 -2.88 22.63 -11.21
N LEU A 213 -2.84 22.46 -12.52
CA LEU A 213 -3.51 23.34 -13.48
C LEU A 213 -4.61 22.59 -14.24
N PRO A 214 -5.70 23.28 -14.58
CA PRO A 214 -6.71 22.69 -15.44
C PRO A 214 -6.16 22.56 -16.87
N SER A 215 -6.65 21.57 -17.61
CA SER A 215 -6.25 21.34 -18.99
C SER A 215 -7.44 21.00 -19.89
N ILE A 216 -7.23 21.18 -21.19
CA ILE A 216 -8.19 20.77 -22.22
C ILE A 216 -7.81 19.36 -22.65
N PRO A 217 -8.77 18.41 -22.74
CA PRO A 217 -8.52 17.07 -23.28
C PRO A 217 -7.81 17.14 -24.65
N SER A 218 -6.75 16.37 -24.82
CA SER A 218 -5.82 16.54 -25.95
C SER A 218 -5.62 15.30 -26.81
N ASN A 219 -6.38 14.22 -26.58
CA ASN A 219 -6.18 12.90 -27.22
C ASN A 219 -4.82 12.24 -26.92
N ASP A 220 -4.05 12.77 -25.98
CA ASP A 220 -2.80 12.17 -25.51
C ASP A 220 -3.02 11.24 -24.29
N SER A 221 -1.97 10.61 -23.79
CA SER A 221 -1.97 9.85 -22.54
C SER A 221 -1.28 10.63 -21.43
N LEU A 222 -1.96 10.78 -20.30
CA LEU A 222 -1.39 11.37 -19.09
C LEU A 222 -1.14 10.28 -18.04
N ALA A 223 -0.27 10.56 -17.08
CA ALA A 223 0.00 9.67 -15.96
C ALA A 223 -0.53 10.28 -14.65
N PHE A 224 -1.05 9.43 -13.79
CA PHE A 224 -1.32 9.73 -12.39
C PHE A 224 -0.56 8.74 -11.51
N LEU A 225 0.18 9.25 -10.53
CA LEU A 225 0.93 8.49 -9.55
C LEU A 225 0.37 8.80 -8.16
N LEU A 226 -0.53 7.94 -7.70
CA LEU A 226 -1.29 8.16 -6.48
C LEU A 226 -0.47 7.79 -5.26
N SER A 227 -0.66 8.55 -4.20
CA SER A 227 -0.16 8.21 -2.86
C SER A 227 -1.24 8.49 -1.84
N VAL A 228 -1.20 7.79 -0.71
CA VAL A 228 -2.05 8.10 0.44
C VAL A 228 -1.51 9.37 1.10
N PRO A 229 -2.28 10.47 1.16
CA PRO A 229 -1.85 11.65 1.88
C PRO A 229 -1.62 11.33 3.35
N ARG A 230 -0.55 11.90 3.91
CA ARG A 230 -0.24 11.72 5.33
C ARG A 230 -1.17 12.58 6.17
N ASP A 231 -1.57 12.02 7.30
CA ASP A 231 -2.20 12.77 8.37
C ASP A 231 -1.09 13.35 9.26
N ILE A 232 -0.89 14.66 9.17
CA ILE A 232 0.21 15.38 9.83
C ILE A 232 -0.19 15.97 11.18
N GLU A 233 -1.49 15.96 11.50
CA GLU A 233 -2.04 16.56 12.73
C GLU A 233 -2.36 15.47 13.77
N ARG A 234 -2.58 14.23 13.32
CA ARG A 234 -2.87 13.09 14.20
C ARG A 234 -1.61 12.51 14.89
N SER A 235 -1.50 12.70 16.21
CA SER A 235 -0.63 11.87 17.06
C SER A 235 -1.41 10.71 17.68
N TYR A 236 -0.98 9.45 17.48
CA TYR A 236 -1.66 8.26 17.99
C TYR A 236 -0.71 7.35 18.74
N ALA A 237 -1.26 6.55 19.65
CA ALA A 237 -0.61 5.35 20.19
C ALA A 237 0.79 5.59 20.81
N PHE A 238 0.80 6.27 21.96
CA PHE A 238 1.94 6.26 22.86
C PHE A 238 1.86 5.07 23.80
N LYS A 239 2.97 4.36 23.97
CA LYS A 239 3.09 3.18 24.82
C LYS A 239 4.32 3.29 25.70
N VAL A 240 4.10 3.10 27.00
CA VAL A 240 5.18 2.89 27.95
C VAL A 240 5.82 1.52 27.64
N LYS A 241 7.13 1.50 27.40
CA LYS A 241 7.98 0.29 27.44
C LYS A 241 8.77 0.36 28.76
N PRO A 242 8.25 -0.24 29.84
CA PRO A 242 8.87 -0.14 31.15
C PRO A 242 10.26 -0.78 31.17
N PRO A 243 11.17 -0.33 32.04
CA PRO A 243 10.91 0.71 33.04
C PRO A 243 11.08 2.15 32.54
N GLY A 244 11.75 2.39 31.41
CA GLY A 244 12.34 3.72 31.16
C GLY A 244 12.05 4.34 29.80
N LEU A 245 11.07 3.86 29.03
CA LEU A 245 10.79 4.38 27.69
C LEU A 245 9.31 4.67 27.47
N LEU A 246 9.06 5.74 26.75
CA LEU A 246 7.80 6.04 26.10
C LEU A 246 8.06 6.05 24.58
N LEU A 247 7.37 5.16 23.87
CA LEU A 247 7.44 5.04 22.40
C LEU A 247 6.13 5.55 21.84
N GLY A 248 6.17 6.34 20.77
CA GLY A 248 4.93 6.86 20.19
C GLY A 248 5.06 7.22 18.73
N HIS A 249 3.90 7.21 18.07
CA HIS A 249 3.78 7.74 16.72
C HIS A 249 3.60 9.26 16.79
N LEU A 250 4.56 9.97 16.21
CA LEU A 250 4.54 11.43 16.13
C LEU A 250 5.03 11.83 14.73
N PRO A 251 4.17 12.43 13.89
CA PRO A 251 4.59 12.97 12.59
C PRO A 251 5.82 13.86 12.68
N GLN A 252 6.65 13.87 11.64
CA GLN A 252 7.84 14.72 11.57
C GLN A 252 7.50 16.21 11.62
N GLU A 253 6.31 16.58 11.15
CA GLU A 253 5.77 17.94 11.13
C GLU A 253 5.56 18.53 12.54
N ILE A 254 5.45 17.68 13.57
CA ILE A 254 5.39 18.14 14.96
C ILE A 254 6.80 18.18 15.52
N ASP A 255 7.25 19.38 15.90
CA ASP A 255 8.57 19.57 16.48
C ASP A 255 8.67 18.84 17.84
N LEU A 256 9.84 18.23 18.08
CA LEU A 256 10.17 17.65 19.37
C LEU A 256 10.22 18.70 20.48
N GLU A 257 10.46 19.97 20.13
CA GLU A 257 10.46 21.09 21.07
C GLU A 257 9.08 21.45 21.61
N ASP A 258 8.01 21.07 20.90
CA ASP A 258 6.63 21.35 21.31
C ASP A 258 6.04 20.28 22.23
N LEU A 259 6.76 19.18 22.44
CA LEU A 259 6.28 18.07 23.26
C LEU A 259 6.33 18.46 24.74
N ARG A 260 5.31 18.04 25.50
CA ARG A 260 5.34 18.13 26.96
C ARG A 260 5.00 16.78 27.57
N LEU A 261 5.79 16.37 28.56
CA LEU A 261 5.50 15.26 29.45
C LEU A 261 5.34 15.84 30.86
N ASN A 262 4.14 15.71 31.43
CA ASN A 262 3.75 16.34 32.69
C ASN A 262 4.02 17.86 32.72
N GLY A 263 3.79 18.53 31.59
CA GLY A 263 4.00 19.97 31.44
C GLY A 263 5.44 20.42 31.19
N VAL A 264 6.42 19.50 31.17
CA VAL A 264 7.85 19.81 30.94
C VAL A 264 8.28 19.26 29.59
N GLN A 265 9.16 19.98 28.88
CA GLN A 265 9.75 19.48 27.63
C GLN A 265 10.61 18.24 27.91
N PRO A 266 10.24 17.05 27.41
CA PRO A 266 11.03 15.85 27.64
C PRO A 266 12.22 15.83 26.69
N ARG A 267 13.31 15.18 27.11
CA ARG A 267 14.29 14.68 26.13
C ARG A 267 13.57 13.71 25.20
N SER A 268 13.81 13.83 23.91
CA SER A 268 13.18 12.97 22.90
C SER A 268 14.14 12.75 21.75
N ILE A 269 13.99 11.62 21.07
CA ILE A 269 14.69 11.34 19.81
C ILE A 269 13.68 10.86 18.78
N ARG A 270 13.89 11.27 17.52
CA ARG A 270 13.17 10.73 16.38
C ARG A 270 13.92 9.51 15.87
N ILE A 271 13.25 8.35 15.87
CA ILE A 271 13.82 7.07 15.44
C ILE A 271 13.41 6.69 14.02
N ASP A 272 12.31 7.27 13.54
CA ASP A 272 11.84 7.20 12.16
C ASP A 272 10.97 8.44 11.90
N ARG A 273 10.54 8.66 10.65
CA ARG A 273 9.73 9.81 10.24
C ARG A 273 8.61 10.11 11.22
N ASP A 274 7.83 9.09 11.51
CA ASP A 274 6.63 9.19 12.34
C ASP A 274 6.78 8.45 13.68
N SER A 275 8.01 8.21 14.14
CA SER A 275 8.27 7.46 15.37
C SER A 275 9.29 8.17 16.23
N ILE A 276 8.92 8.37 17.49
CA ILE A 276 9.79 8.98 18.49
C ILE A 276 9.94 8.07 19.70
N MET A 277 11.02 8.32 20.44
CA MET A 277 11.32 7.67 21.70
C MET A 277 11.69 8.72 22.74
N ILE A 278 11.05 8.62 23.90
CA ILE A 278 11.25 9.50 25.05
C ILE A 278 11.75 8.66 26.23
N PRO A 279 12.92 8.93 26.83
CA PRO A 279 13.28 8.36 28.11
C PRO A 279 12.30 8.82 29.20
N LEU A 280 11.80 7.87 29.99
CA LEU A 280 11.02 8.14 31.19
C LEU A 280 11.96 8.19 32.39
N GLU A 281 12.20 9.40 32.89
CA GLU A 281 13.04 9.69 34.07
C GLU A 281 12.17 9.76 35.33
N LEU A 282 11.42 8.68 35.59
CA LEU A 282 10.44 8.62 36.68
C LEU A 282 10.98 7.86 37.89
N THR A 283 10.83 8.44 39.08
CA THR A 283 11.17 7.81 40.37
C THR A 283 9.96 7.24 41.10
N GLU A 284 8.75 7.61 40.67
CA GLU A 284 7.49 7.24 41.30
C GLU A 284 6.47 6.77 40.25
N SER A 285 5.50 5.95 40.70
CA SER A 285 4.34 5.59 39.88
C SER A 285 3.29 6.69 39.90
N GLY A 286 2.59 6.90 38.79
CA GLY A 286 1.55 7.91 38.71
C GLY A 286 1.00 8.11 37.31
N PRO A 287 0.03 9.03 37.16
CA PRO A 287 -0.44 9.46 35.85
C PRO A 287 0.70 10.15 35.08
N LEU A 288 0.69 9.97 33.76
CA LEU A 288 1.54 10.70 32.83
C LEU A 288 0.67 11.44 31.83
N THR A 289 0.86 12.74 31.70
CA THR A 289 0.18 13.56 30.69
C THR A 289 1.19 13.92 29.61
N PHE A 290 1.04 13.33 28.44
CA PHE A 290 1.83 13.67 27.26
C PHE A 290 1.00 14.59 26.35
N SER A 291 1.55 15.70 25.90
CA SER A 291 0.85 16.62 25.01
C SER A 291 1.73 17.08 23.85
N THR A 292 1.05 17.33 22.73
CA THR A 292 1.56 17.91 21.49
C THR A 292 0.78 19.21 21.22
N PRO A 293 1.12 20.00 20.18
CA PRO A 293 0.30 21.15 19.78
C PRO A 293 -1.16 20.82 19.46
N PHE A 294 -1.46 19.58 19.10
CA PHE A 294 -2.76 19.17 18.58
C PHE A 294 -3.56 18.28 19.52
N ASP A 295 -2.91 17.57 20.46
CA ASP A 295 -3.57 16.56 21.29
C ASP A 295 -2.93 16.44 22.68
N THR A 296 -3.67 15.88 23.63
CA THR A 296 -3.20 15.52 24.97
C THR A 296 -3.62 14.10 25.31
N LEU A 297 -2.63 13.25 25.57
CA LEU A 297 -2.77 11.85 25.95
C LEU A 297 -2.48 11.67 27.44
N ASN A 298 -3.41 11.00 28.13
CA ASN A 298 -3.21 10.58 29.51
C ASN A 298 -2.86 9.09 29.54
N LEU A 299 -1.73 8.78 30.14
CA LEU A 299 -1.18 7.43 30.32
C LEU A 299 -1.04 7.15 31.82
N LEU A 300 -0.82 5.89 32.16
CA LEU A 300 -0.56 5.46 33.54
C LEU A 300 0.80 4.76 33.61
N TYR A 301 1.65 5.21 34.52
CA TYR A 301 2.90 4.54 34.88
C TYR A 301 2.72 3.86 36.24
N THR A 302 2.57 2.54 36.24
CA THR A 302 2.18 1.78 37.42
C THR A 302 3.38 1.42 38.30
N GLU A 303 3.14 1.01 39.55
CA GLU A 303 4.20 0.42 40.39
C GLU A 303 4.87 -0.80 39.75
N LYS A 304 4.11 -1.56 38.95
CA LYS A 304 4.63 -2.72 38.20
C LYS A 304 5.61 -2.26 37.12
N ASP A 305 5.33 -1.14 36.46
CA ASP A 305 6.23 -0.56 35.46
C ASP A 305 7.53 -0.08 36.11
N LEU A 306 7.42 0.61 37.25
CA LEU A 306 8.57 1.06 38.04
C LEU A 306 9.45 -0.12 38.49
N LYS A 307 8.85 -1.24 38.92
CA LYS A 307 9.54 -2.46 39.36
C LYS A 307 10.05 -3.32 38.19
N SER A 308 9.68 -3.02 36.93
CA SER A 308 10.06 -3.84 35.77
C SER A 308 11.58 -3.85 35.55
N PRO A 309 12.20 -5.00 35.23
CA PRO A 309 13.64 -5.09 35.07
C PRO A 309 14.14 -4.35 33.81
N LEU A 310 15.37 -3.81 33.89
CA LEU A 310 16.11 -3.40 32.70
C LEU A 310 16.56 -4.66 31.94
N LYS A 311 16.10 -4.80 30.69
CA LYS A 311 16.31 -5.95 29.81
C LYS A 311 16.81 -5.51 28.45
N GLY A 312 17.76 -6.27 27.92
CA GLY A 312 18.29 -6.12 26.56
C GLY A 312 17.72 -7.19 25.63
N GLU A 313 17.36 -6.77 24.42
CA GLU A 313 16.84 -7.59 23.33
C GLU A 313 17.87 -7.59 22.19
N MET A 314 18.26 -8.79 21.73
CA MET A 314 19.12 -8.97 20.56
C MET A 314 18.31 -9.59 19.43
N LEU A 315 18.66 -9.24 18.19
CA LEU A 315 18.11 -9.96 17.04
C LEU A 315 18.60 -11.42 17.07
N PRO A 316 17.74 -12.41 16.76
CA PRO A 316 18.13 -13.82 16.71
C PRO A 316 19.24 -14.11 15.70
N SER A 317 19.40 -13.25 14.70
CA SER A 317 20.47 -13.28 13.72
C SER A 317 21.16 -11.93 13.69
N ALA A 318 22.48 -11.95 13.79
CA ALA A 318 23.33 -10.78 13.74
C ALA A 318 24.37 -10.92 12.63
N MET A 319 24.77 -9.80 12.05
CA MET A 319 25.75 -9.71 10.99
C MET A 319 26.45 -8.36 11.06
N GLY A 320 27.65 -8.29 10.47
CA GLY A 320 28.48 -7.09 10.53
C GLY A 320 29.07 -6.85 11.93
N ASN A 321 29.65 -5.67 12.12
CA ASN A 321 30.27 -5.25 13.36
C ASN A 321 30.03 -3.73 13.49
N PRO A 322 29.32 -3.25 14.52
CA PRO A 322 28.98 -3.93 15.79
C PRO A 322 27.75 -4.85 15.73
N VAL A 323 27.62 -5.71 16.76
CA VAL A 323 26.36 -6.39 17.11
C VAL A 323 25.56 -5.51 18.06
N ARG A 324 24.28 -5.26 17.76
CA ARG A 324 23.41 -4.34 18.50
C ARG A 324 22.50 -5.07 19.51
N VAL A 325 22.42 -4.54 20.73
CA VAL A 325 21.51 -4.96 21.80
C VAL A 325 20.61 -3.77 22.17
N VAL A 326 19.28 -3.93 22.09
CA VAL A 326 18.31 -2.86 22.36
C VAL A 326 17.71 -3.02 23.74
N TRP A 327 17.75 -1.97 24.56
CA TRP A 327 17.30 -2.00 25.94
C TRP A 327 15.98 -1.24 26.11
N ASN A 328 15.19 -1.64 27.12
CA ASN A 328 13.94 -0.97 27.50
C ASN A 328 14.15 0.28 28.39
N GLY A 329 15.25 0.99 28.18
CA GLY A 329 15.64 2.23 28.86
C GLY A 329 16.84 2.88 28.17
N PHE A 330 16.96 4.21 28.27
CA PHE A 330 18.17 4.90 27.81
C PHE A 330 19.33 4.52 28.71
N LEU A 331 20.44 4.10 28.11
CA LEU A 331 21.63 3.69 28.82
C LEU A 331 22.51 4.89 29.15
N SER A 332 23.20 4.81 30.29
CA SER A 332 24.34 5.69 30.56
C SER A 332 25.60 5.16 29.88
N ASN A 333 26.61 6.01 29.68
CA ASN A 333 27.91 5.60 29.13
C ASN A 333 28.74 4.74 30.11
N GLN A 334 28.24 4.44 31.31
CA GLN A 334 28.91 3.57 32.27
C GLN A 334 28.59 2.10 31.95
N ILE A 335 29.56 1.41 31.35
CA ILE A 335 29.47 0.01 30.94
C ILE A 335 30.55 -0.78 31.69
N ASP A 336 30.17 -1.85 32.38
CA ASP A 336 31.12 -2.78 32.98
C ASP A 336 31.32 -3.98 32.05
N MET A 337 32.29 -3.84 31.15
CA MET A 337 32.62 -4.88 30.17
C MET A 337 33.10 -6.19 30.82
N THR A 338 33.60 -6.16 32.06
CA THR A 338 34.06 -7.38 32.77
C THR A 338 32.89 -8.32 33.10
N LYS A 339 31.68 -7.77 33.13
CA LYS A 339 30.43 -8.49 33.35
C LYS A 339 29.73 -8.91 32.06
N ILE A 340 30.33 -8.65 30.90
CA ILE A 340 29.81 -9.08 29.60
C ILE A 340 30.67 -10.24 29.11
N ARG A 341 30.07 -11.42 28.97
CA ARG A 341 30.75 -12.61 28.46
C ARG A 341 30.11 -13.07 27.17
N LEU A 342 30.94 -13.28 26.16
CA LEU A 342 30.53 -13.83 24.87
C LEU A 342 31.14 -15.23 24.74
N THR A 343 30.33 -16.23 24.39
CA THR A 343 30.78 -17.62 24.20
C THR A 343 30.18 -18.23 22.94
N ARG A 344 30.90 -19.19 22.35
CA ARG A 344 30.39 -20.05 21.28
C ARG A 344 29.60 -21.23 21.86
N GLN A 345 29.01 -22.04 20.99
CA GLN A 345 28.27 -23.25 21.36
C GLN A 345 29.13 -24.29 22.11
N ASP A 346 30.43 -24.35 21.82
CA ASP A 346 31.40 -25.21 22.53
C ASP A 346 31.93 -24.60 23.84
N SER A 347 31.31 -23.50 24.30
CA SER A 347 31.70 -22.72 25.48
C SER A 347 33.06 -21.99 25.36
N SER A 348 33.73 -22.01 24.21
CA SER A 348 34.92 -21.18 23.99
C SER A 348 34.57 -19.69 24.04
N SER A 349 35.47 -18.86 24.58
CA SER A 349 35.24 -17.43 24.72
C SER A 349 35.40 -16.68 23.39
N VAL A 350 34.61 -15.62 23.24
CA VAL A 350 34.76 -14.60 22.20
C VAL A 350 35.19 -13.31 22.89
N VAL A 351 36.29 -12.72 22.43
CA VAL A 351 36.81 -11.48 23.03
C VAL A 351 35.91 -10.32 22.63
N LEU A 352 35.40 -9.56 23.61
CA LEU A 352 34.73 -8.29 23.38
C LEU A 352 35.79 -7.18 23.36
N ASP A 353 36.00 -6.53 22.21
CA ASP A 353 37.02 -5.49 22.06
C ASP A 353 36.55 -4.15 22.66
N SER A 354 35.30 -3.78 22.42
CA SER A 354 34.70 -2.57 22.99
C SER A 354 33.17 -2.64 23.03
N ALA A 355 32.56 -1.79 23.85
CA ALA A 355 31.12 -1.58 23.88
C ALA A 355 30.81 -0.08 23.90
N VAL A 356 29.85 0.35 23.08
CA VAL A 356 29.45 1.76 22.96
C VAL A 356 27.95 1.88 23.18
N VAL A 357 27.53 2.94 23.87
CA VAL A 357 26.11 3.25 24.08
C VAL A 357 25.63 4.23 23.03
N GLU A 358 24.48 3.93 22.44
CA GLU A 358 23.75 4.79 21.52
C GLU A 358 22.28 4.84 21.95
N ASN A 359 21.90 5.87 22.71
CA ASN A 359 20.57 6.02 23.30
C ASN A 359 20.16 4.80 24.16
N ASN A 360 19.22 3.98 23.68
CA ASN A 360 18.79 2.75 24.34
C ASN A 360 19.51 1.50 23.82
N ALA A 361 20.52 1.63 22.97
CA ALA A 361 21.26 0.51 22.42
C ALA A 361 22.67 0.41 22.98
N LEU A 362 23.13 -0.83 23.11
CA LEU A 362 24.52 -1.18 23.38
C LEU A 362 25.09 -1.84 22.11
N LEU A 363 26.11 -1.22 21.53
CA LEU A 363 26.85 -1.68 20.37
C LEU A 363 28.08 -2.46 20.83
N LEU A 364 28.14 -3.76 20.52
CA LEU A 364 29.22 -4.65 20.89
C LEU A 364 30.17 -4.85 19.70
N TYR A 365 31.43 -4.48 19.88
CA TYR A 365 32.46 -4.63 18.86
C TYR A 365 33.38 -5.81 19.20
N SER A 366 33.59 -6.69 18.23
CA SER A 366 34.56 -7.77 18.34
C SER A 366 35.16 -8.09 16.97
N ARG A 367 36.47 -8.30 16.93
CA ARG A 367 37.20 -8.89 15.80
C ARG A 367 37.18 -10.42 15.84
N SER A 368 36.74 -11.00 16.97
CA SER A 368 36.64 -12.44 17.19
C SER A 368 35.24 -12.99 16.91
N TRP A 369 34.32 -12.19 16.36
CA TRP A 369 33.05 -12.70 15.86
C TRP A 369 33.30 -13.83 14.87
N SER A 370 32.59 -14.94 15.06
CA SER A 370 32.73 -16.13 14.22
C SER A 370 31.36 -16.66 13.89
N ARG A 371 31.23 -17.24 12.70
CA ARG A 371 30.01 -17.88 12.23
C ARG A 371 29.45 -18.86 13.26
N GLY A 372 28.12 -18.88 13.36
CA GLY A 372 27.37 -19.88 14.11
C GLY A 372 26.66 -19.34 15.35
N LYS A 373 26.25 -20.24 16.25
CA LYS A 373 25.50 -19.88 17.45
C LYS A 373 26.44 -19.30 18.51
N LEU A 374 26.09 -18.12 18.99
CA LEU A 374 26.77 -17.38 20.05
C LEU A 374 25.81 -17.11 21.20
N LYS A 375 26.40 -16.95 22.38
CA LYS A 375 25.72 -16.63 23.62
C LYS A 375 26.36 -15.39 24.24
N ALA A 376 25.55 -14.39 24.53
CA ALA A 376 25.94 -13.20 25.28
C ALA A 376 25.32 -13.26 26.69
N VAL A 377 26.17 -13.27 27.71
CA VAL A 377 25.78 -13.22 29.12
C VAL A 377 26.12 -11.83 29.65
N PHE A 378 25.12 -11.13 30.16
CA PHE A 378 25.28 -9.86 30.87
C PHE A 378 25.04 -10.13 32.35
N GLY A 379 26.08 -9.95 33.16
CA GLY A 379 25.99 -10.02 34.61
C GLY A 379 25.22 -8.84 35.21
N PRO A 380 24.83 -8.92 36.49
CA PRO A 380 24.15 -7.82 37.18
C PRO A 380 24.99 -6.52 37.18
N GLY A 381 24.40 -5.43 36.68
CA GLY A 381 25.09 -4.14 36.54
C GLY A 381 26.20 -4.12 35.50
N ALA A 382 26.08 -4.92 34.44
CA ALA A 382 26.90 -4.76 33.23
C ALA A 382 26.57 -3.45 32.49
N VAL A 383 25.30 -3.04 32.53
CA VAL A 383 24.80 -1.75 32.04
C VAL A 383 23.86 -1.12 33.07
N GLN A 384 23.66 0.19 32.94
CA GLN A 384 22.68 0.94 33.71
C GLN A 384 22.01 2.02 32.87
N THR A 385 20.82 2.43 33.28
CA THR A 385 20.13 3.58 32.66
C THR A 385 20.74 4.92 33.06
N THR A 386 20.36 6.00 32.39
CA THR A 386 20.68 7.38 32.80
C THR A 386 20.19 7.72 34.22
N MET A 387 19.17 7.00 34.70
CA MET A 387 18.62 7.10 36.06
C MET A 387 19.30 6.16 37.07
N GLY A 388 20.36 5.45 36.69
CA GLY A 388 21.10 4.54 37.56
C GLY A 388 20.47 3.16 37.79
N LYS A 389 19.39 2.81 37.07
CA LYS A 389 18.80 1.47 37.17
C LYS A 389 19.69 0.46 36.45
N ILE A 390 20.19 -0.52 37.18
CA ILE A 390 21.07 -1.57 36.65
C ILE A 390 20.29 -2.75 36.04
N ASN A 391 20.91 -3.45 35.09
CA ASN A 391 20.37 -4.72 34.61
C ASN A 391 20.57 -5.84 35.63
N GLY A 392 19.66 -6.82 35.66
CA GLY A 392 19.88 -8.11 36.29
C GLY A 392 20.69 -9.05 35.39
N GLN A 393 20.99 -10.26 35.88
CA GLN A 393 21.61 -11.28 35.03
C GLN A 393 20.68 -11.63 33.86
N GLN A 394 21.20 -11.59 32.64
CA GLN A 394 20.48 -11.99 31.45
C GLN A 394 21.39 -12.73 30.47
N THR A 395 20.79 -13.54 29.62
CA THR A 395 21.47 -14.31 28.59
C THR A 395 20.69 -14.16 27.30
N ALA A 396 21.39 -13.87 26.21
CA ALA A 396 20.84 -13.82 24.86
C ALA A 396 21.61 -14.81 23.98
N GLU A 397 20.87 -15.59 23.19
CA GLU A 397 21.42 -16.47 22.17
C GLU A 397 21.10 -15.89 20.80
N PHE A 398 22.09 -15.90 19.91
CA PHE A 398 21.94 -15.39 18.55
C PHE A 398 22.86 -16.16 17.60
N SER A 399 22.50 -16.18 16.32
CA SER A 399 23.36 -16.70 15.28
C SER A 399 24.11 -15.56 14.61
N TYR A 400 25.42 -15.69 14.47
CA TYR A 400 26.25 -14.72 13.76
C TYR A 400 26.58 -15.26 12.36
N SER A 401 26.34 -14.44 11.33
CA SER A 401 26.77 -14.73 9.96
C SER A 401 28.22 -14.28 9.76
N GLY A 402 29.08 -15.20 9.31
CA GLY A 402 30.45 -14.87 8.92
C GLY A 402 30.48 -14.03 7.65
N GLN A 403 31.62 -13.42 7.34
CA GLN A 403 31.79 -12.65 6.09
C GLN A 403 31.57 -13.54 4.86
N GLU A 404 31.94 -14.82 4.95
CA GLU A 404 31.75 -15.84 3.92
C GLU A 404 30.27 -16.19 3.67
N ASP A 405 29.37 -15.89 4.61
CA ASP A 405 27.93 -16.10 4.45
C ASP A 405 27.24 -14.89 3.79
N LEU A 406 27.96 -13.78 3.60
CA LEU A 406 27.43 -12.49 3.17
C LEU A 406 28.03 -12.08 1.83
N GLY A 407 27.35 -11.20 1.11
CA GLY A 407 27.79 -10.64 -0.16
C GLY A 407 27.98 -9.12 -0.09
N VAL A 408 28.58 -8.58 -1.14
CA VAL A 408 28.74 -7.15 -1.38
C VAL A 408 28.08 -6.81 -2.71
N LEU A 409 27.29 -5.73 -2.71
CA LEU A 409 26.67 -5.16 -3.91
C LEU A 409 27.22 -3.76 -4.15
N MET A 410 27.92 -3.59 -5.26
CA MET A 410 28.42 -2.31 -5.77
C MET A 410 27.51 -1.83 -6.88
N VAL A 411 26.96 -0.63 -6.72
CA VAL A 411 25.95 -0.09 -7.62
C VAL A 411 26.48 1.17 -8.27
N LYS A 412 26.38 1.26 -9.59
CA LYS A 412 26.60 2.47 -10.36
C LYS A 412 25.27 3.02 -10.86
N PHE A 413 25.07 4.32 -10.68
CA PHE A 413 23.83 5.03 -10.99
C PHE A 413 23.98 5.85 -12.28
N PRO A 414 22.90 6.01 -13.06
CA PRO A 414 22.95 6.75 -14.33
C PRO A 414 23.13 8.27 -14.14
N SER A 415 22.94 8.79 -12.92
CA SER A 415 23.07 10.20 -12.57
C SER A 415 23.67 10.39 -11.18
N THR A 416 24.14 11.59 -10.88
CA THR A 416 24.61 11.97 -9.54
C THR A 416 23.50 11.85 -8.50
N LEU A 417 23.87 11.42 -7.29
CA LEU A 417 22.95 11.15 -6.19
C LEU A 417 22.64 12.38 -5.31
N GLY A 418 23.22 13.55 -5.57
CA GLY A 418 23.02 14.73 -4.72
C GLY A 418 21.55 15.10 -4.51
N GLY A 419 21.12 15.18 -3.25
CA GLY A 419 19.73 15.45 -2.86
C GLY A 419 18.81 14.22 -2.95
N GLN A 420 19.37 13.01 -2.97
CA GLN A 420 18.60 11.77 -3.10
C GLN A 420 18.80 10.86 -1.90
N ARG A 421 17.75 10.09 -1.59
CA ARG A 421 17.83 8.94 -0.69
C ARG A 421 17.83 7.66 -1.51
N VAL A 422 18.85 6.84 -1.32
CA VAL A 422 18.93 5.51 -1.93
C VAL A 422 18.58 4.47 -0.88
N ILE A 423 17.68 3.57 -1.24
CA ILE A 423 17.11 2.53 -0.39
C ILE A 423 17.36 1.17 -1.05
N LEU A 424 18.00 0.27 -0.32
CA LEU A 424 18.12 -1.13 -0.68
C LEU A 424 17.00 -1.91 0.03
N GLU A 425 16.14 -2.54 -0.75
CA GLU A 425 15.02 -3.34 -0.26
C GLU A 425 15.21 -4.83 -0.60
N LYS A 426 14.73 -5.71 0.28
CA LYS A 426 14.56 -7.15 0.02
C LYS A 426 13.15 -7.54 0.43
N GLU A 427 12.41 -8.19 -0.47
CA GLU A 427 11.01 -8.58 -0.25
C GLU A 427 10.10 -7.41 0.20
N GLY A 428 10.38 -6.20 -0.30
CA GLY A 428 9.64 -4.97 0.04
C GLY A 428 9.98 -4.39 1.42
N LYS A 429 10.97 -4.93 2.13
CA LYS A 429 11.46 -4.39 3.41
C LYS A 429 12.75 -3.62 3.19
N LEU A 430 12.86 -2.45 3.82
CA LEU A 430 14.10 -1.69 3.91
C LEU A 430 15.19 -2.54 4.58
N ILE A 431 16.33 -2.68 3.91
CA ILE A 431 17.52 -3.37 4.44
C ILE A 431 18.58 -2.35 4.84
N GLN A 432 18.91 -1.42 3.94
CA GLN A 432 19.85 -0.33 4.15
C GLN A 432 19.37 0.90 3.38
N SER A 433 19.68 2.10 3.87
CA SER A 433 19.48 3.32 3.09
C SER A 433 20.57 4.34 3.37
N HIS A 434 20.95 5.09 2.33
CA HIS A 434 21.92 6.17 2.40
C HIS A 434 21.27 7.46 1.89
N TYR A 435 21.57 8.57 2.55
CA TYR A 435 21.17 9.90 2.12
C TYR A 435 22.37 10.65 1.57
N TYR A 436 22.22 11.23 0.38
CA TYR A 436 23.27 11.95 -0.32
C TYR A 436 22.95 13.44 -0.29
N LEU A 437 23.77 14.21 0.43
CA LEU A 437 23.59 15.66 0.55
C LEU A 437 23.56 16.34 -0.82
N LYS A 438 22.77 17.40 -0.92
CA LYS A 438 22.69 18.23 -2.14
C LYS A 438 24.08 18.72 -2.55
N GLY A 439 24.43 18.56 -3.83
CA GLY A 439 25.77 18.84 -4.36
C GLY A 439 26.73 17.65 -4.36
N SER A 440 26.35 16.50 -3.82
CA SER A 440 27.10 15.25 -4.00
C SER A 440 27.18 14.87 -5.48
N ASN A 441 28.39 14.63 -5.96
CA ASN A 441 28.68 14.14 -7.31
C ASN A 441 28.87 12.62 -7.36
N LEU A 442 28.53 11.91 -6.28
CA LEU A 442 28.64 10.45 -6.25
C LEU A 442 27.64 9.84 -7.23
N MET A 443 28.13 8.90 -8.03
CA MET A 443 27.33 8.09 -8.97
C MET A 443 27.46 6.60 -8.64
N GLN A 444 27.99 6.25 -7.46
CA GLN A 444 28.16 4.88 -7.03
C GLN A 444 27.95 4.72 -5.53
N ASP A 445 27.52 3.54 -5.12
CA ASP A 445 27.31 3.14 -3.73
C ASP A 445 27.75 1.69 -3.51
N THR A 446 28.04 1.31 -2.27
CA THR A 446 28.44 -0.05 -1.92
C THR A 446 27.72 -0.53 -0.66
N TYR A 447 26.96 -1.61 -0.81
CA TYR A 447 26.24 -2.27 0.25
C TYR A 447 26.99 -3.53 0.68
N ARG A 448 27.40 -3.58 1.94
CA ARG A 448 28.19 -4.67 2.52
C ARG A 448 27.37 -5.44 3.54
N ASN A 449 27.84 -6.65 3.86
CA ASN A 449 27.22 -7.55 4.84
C ASN A 449 25.79 -7.95 4.45
N LEU A 450 25.55 -8.19 3.16
CA LEU A 450 24.22 -8.54 2.66
C LEU A 450 23.99 -10.05 2.71
N PRO A 451 22.93 -10.55 3.34
CA PRO A 451 22.52 -11.93 3.17
C PRO A 451 22.26 -12.26 1.68
N PRO A 452 22.52 -13.49 1.22
CA PRO A 452 22.21 -13.87 -0.15
C PRO A 452 20.72 -13.67 -0.47
N GLY A 453 20.41 -13.23 -1.69
CA GLY A 453 19.04 -12.96 -2.08
C GLY A 453 18.90 -11.96 -3.22
N GLU A 454 17.65 -11.74 -3.59
CA GLU A 454 17.26 -10.73 -4.57
C GLU A 454 16.95 -9.43 -3.85
N TYR A 455 17.50 -8.35 -4.38
CA TYR A 455 17.38 -7.00 -3.83
C TYR A 455 16.83 -6.07 -4.89
N HIS A 456 16.17 -5.01 -4.44
CA HIS A 456 15.74 -3.92 -5.29
C HIS A 456 16.34 -2.62 -4.79
N ILE A 457 16.60 -1.70 -5.70
CA ILE A 457 17.11 -0.38 -5.37
C ILE A 457 16.01 0.63 -5.65
N VAL A 458 15.75 1.48 -4.68
CA VAL A 458 14.76 2.55 -4.75
C VAL A 458 15.50 3.86 -4.54
N VAL A 459 15.39 4.77 -5.50
CA VAL A 459 15.98 6.11 -5.42
C VAL A 459 14.83 7.10 -5.28
N VAL A 460 14.82 7.82 -4.18
CA VAL A 460 13.88 8.89 -3.88
C VAL A 460 14.57 10.23 -4.16
N GLU A 461 13.95 11.06 -4.99
CA GLU A 461 14.34 12.47 -5.12
C GLU A 461 13.71 13.25 -3.98
N ASP A 462 14.49 13.51 -2.94
CA ASP A 462 14.06 14.23 -1.74
C ASP A 462 14.12 15.73 -2.02
N LEU A 463 13.01 16.27 -2.52
CA LEU A 463 12.90 17.63 -3.02
C LEU A 463 12.94 18.65 -1.89
N ASN A 464 12.48 18.27 -0.70
CA ASN A 464 12.44 19.14 0.48
C ASN A 464 13.64 18.97 1.43
N GLY A 465 14.47 17.94 1.23
CA GLY A 465 15.68 17.71 2.00
C GLY A 465 15.44 17.11 3.39
N ASN A 466 14.27 16.54 3.66
CA ASN A 466 13.91 16.04 4.99
C ASN A 466 14.39 14.60 5.26
N GLY A 467 14.97 13.93 4.25
CA GLY A 467 15.49 12.57 4.34
C GLY A 467 14.43 11.47 4.23
N PHE A 468 13.17 11.78 3.91
CA PHE A 468 12.07 10.84 3.76
C PHE A 468 11.35 11.07 2.43
N TRP A 469 10.58 10.08 1.98
CA TRP A 469 9.76 10.23 0.77
C TRP A 469 8.45 10.91 1.12
N ASP A 470 8.14 12.06 0.53
CA ASP A 470 6.85 12.75 0.69
C ASP A 470 5.77 12.28 -0.27
N ALA A 471 4.59 11.99 0.29
CA ALA A 471 3.38 11.71 -0.46
C ALA A 471 2.74 13.02 -0.97
N TYR A 472 1.82 12.90 -1.92
CA TYR A 472 0.98 14.00 -2.41
C TYR A 472 0.26 14.71 -1.26
N ARG A 473 0.27 16.05 -1.28
CA ARG A 473 -0.38 16.92 -0.29
C ARG A 473 -1.63 17.58 -0.88
N PRO A 474 -2.85 17.14 -0.51
CA PRO A 474 -4.09 17.64 -1.11
C PRO A 474 -4.36 19.13 -0.93
N ILE A 475 -3.84 19.75 0.13
CA ILE A 475 -4.07 21.16 0.44
C ILE A 475 -3.19 22.04 -0.44
N THR A 476 -1.87 21.77 -0.46
CA THR A 476 -0.88 22.56 -1.21
C THR A 476 -0.76 22.16 -2.67
N LYS A 477 -1.33 21.00 -3.06
CA LYS A 477 -1.21 20.38 -4.39
C LYS A 477 0.22 20.01 -4.77
N GLU A 478 1.09 19.88 -3.77
CA GLU A 478 2.43 19.35 -3.97
C GLU A 478 2.33 17.87 -4.33
N LEU A 479 2.92 17.51 -5.47
CA LEU A 479 2.97 16.13 -5.95
C LEU A 479 3.83 15.27 -5.01
N ALA A 480 3.57 13.96 -5.03
CA ALA A 480 4.45 13.02 -4.36
C ALA A 480 5.87 13.10 -4.94
N GLU A 481 6.86 12.91 -4.09
CA GLU A 481 8.25 12.98 -4.53
C GLU A 481 8.57 11.90 -5.56
N PRO A 482 9.38 12.22 -6.59
CA PRO A 482 9.75 11.25 -7.59
C PRO A 482 10.50 10.06 -6.99
N VAL A 483 10.18 8.87 -7.51
CA VAL A 483 10.81 7.62 -7.12
C VAL A 483 11.23 6.88 -8.38
N ARG A 484 12.45 6.35 -8.40
CA ARG A 484 12.91 5.40 -9.41
C ARG A 484 13.15 4.05 -8.73
N ARG A 485 12.63 2.98 -9.33
CA ARG A 485 12.80 1.62 -8.81
C ARG A 485 13.55 0.77 -9.82
N TYR A 486 14.66 0.21 -9.39
CA TYR A 486 15.47 -0.73 -10.16
C TYR A 486 15.23 -2.13 -9.61
N THR A 487 14.48 -2.93 -10.36
CA THR A 487 14.12 -4.31 -9.99
C THR A 487 15.01 -5.36 -10.66
N LYS A 488 15.72 -4.99 -11.72
CA LYS A 488 16.64 -5.88 -12.45
C LYS A 488 18.04 -5.86 -11.85
N VAL A 489 18.15 -6.07 -10.55
CA VAL A 489 19.44 -6.14 -9.84
C VAL A 489 19.90 -7.61 -9.78
N PRO A 490 21.18 -7.93 -10.06
CA PRO A 490 21.67 -9.30 -9.96
C PRO A 490 21.52 -9.85 -8.53
N LYS A 491 21.17 -11.13 -8.44
CA LYS A 491 21.04 -11.83 -7.15
C LYS A 491 22.36 -11.83 -6.40
N VAL A 492 22.35 -11.33 -5.16
CA VAL A 492 23.50 -11.34 -4.26
C VAL A 492 23.81 -12.77 -3.80
N ARG A 493 25.08 -13.16 -3.87
CA ARG A 493 25.58 -14.48 -3.46
C ARG A 493 26.55 -14.35 -2.28
N ALA A 494 26.56 -15.37 -1.42
CA ALA A 494 27.48 -15.43 -0.28
C ALA A 494 28.93 -15.50 -0.77
N ASN A 495 29.83 -14.73 -0.16
CA ASN A 495 31.25 -14.62 -0.51
C ASN A 495 31.53 -14.09 -1.93
N TRP A 496 30.61 -13.30 -2.49
CA TRP A 496 30.80 -12.65 -3.80
C TRP A 496 30.67 -11.13 -3.68
N GLU A 497 31.46 -10.43 -4.47
CA GLU A 497 31.27 -9.01 -4.78
C GLU A 497 30.62 -8.91 -6.16
N ILE A 498 29.50 -8.21 -6.22
CA ILE A 498 28.71 -8.06 -7.44
C ILE A 498 28.65 -6.58 -7.78
N GLU A 499 28.97 -6.26 -9.03
CA GLU A 499 28.84 -4.93 -9.58
C GLU A 499 27.64 -4.87 -10.53
N VAL A 500 26.88 -3.78 -10.46
CA VAL A 500 25.74 -3.54 -11.36
C VAL A 500 25.73 -2.07 -11.81
N ASP A 501 25.58 -1.89 -13.11
CA ASP A 501 25.25 -0.62 -13.74
C ASP A 501 23.73 -0.51 -13.87
N LEU A 502 23.15 0.52 -13.26
CA LEU A 502 21.72 0.81 -13.37
C LEU A 502 21.45 1.64 -14.63
N GLU A 503 20.44 1.24 -15.40
CA GLU A 503 19.97 1.90 -16.62
C GLU A 503 18.70 2.73 -16.41
#